data_AF-A0A7S0EYN4-F1
#
_entry.id   AF-A0A7S0EYN4-F1
#
_cell.length_a   1.000
_cell.length_b   1.000
_cell.length_c   1.000
_cell.angle_alpha   90.00
_cell.angle_beta   90.00
_cell.angle_gamma   90.00
#
_symmetry.space_group_name_H-M   'P 1'
#
loop_
_entity.id
_entity.type
_entity.pdbx_description
1 polymer ?
#
loop_
_entity_poly.entity_id
_entity_poly.type
_entity_poly.pdbx_seq_one_letter_code
_entity_poly.pdbx_strand_id
1 'polypeptide(L)'
;AISSAMLEDSTERLSHKEVEQRRREKAKQYFDELRALLPCGADSKFDKNTILQNTIAMIKQLQAELEHHKELKLGTKGRPPTQPSSHDFKQSFDITRQPLCFCGLDGCIWESNAAFCNLLGYSKQEIHGLSLLNNTAPCDSDASSQHWQRLISSGMCNSAFYCHLIRKDNQQLMVNMDLNLLHKRNHPYCFLVATNPTQ
;
A
#
# COMPACT_ATOMS: atom_id res chain seq x y z
N ALA A 1 64.23 -2.15 30.15
CA ALA A 1 63.62 -3.23 30.96
C ALA A 1 62.10 -3.05 30.88
N ILE A 2 61.41 -4.00 30.27
CA ILE A 2 59.96 -3.98 30.01
C ILE A 2 59.28 -4.49 31.28
N SER A 3 58.50 -3.65 31.96
CA SER A 3 57.65 -4.06 33.08
C SER A 3 56.28 -4.47 32.55
N SER A 4 56.14 -5.77 32.30
CA SER A 4 54.88 -6.41 31.93
C SER A 4 53.96 -6.44 33.15
N ALA A 5 53.06 -5.45 33.26
CA ALA A 5 51.98 -5.49 34.23
C ALA A 5 50.97 -6.57 33.82
N MET A 6 50.81 -7.53 34.72
CA MET A 6 49.97 -8.71 34.64
C MET A 6 48.51 -8.33 34.35
N LEU A 7 48.00 -8.71 33.19
CA LEU A 7 46.57 -8.95 32.98
C LEU A 7 46.26 -10.32 33.61
N GLU A 8 46.03 -10.33 34.92
CA GLU A 8 45.38 -11.46 35.58
C GLU A 8 43.92 -11.48 35.12
N ASP A 9 43.64 -12.32 34.12
CA ASP A 9 42.30 -12.74 33.75
C ASP A 9 41.74 -13.60 34.89
N SER A 10 41.17 -12.93 35.88
CA SER A 10 40.46 -13.54 37.01
C SER A 10 39.13 -14.11 36.54
N THR A 11 39.17 -15.23 35.82
CA THR A 11 38.00 -16.07 35.59
C THR A 11 37.73 -16.89 36.86
N GLU A 12 37.08 -16.26 37.85
CA GLU A 12 36.56 -16.94 39.03
C GLU A 12 35.66 -18.11 38.59
N ARG A 13 36.10 -19.35 38.90
CA ARG A 13 35.30 -20.55 38.68
C ARG A 13 34.12 -20.53 39.65
N LEU A 14 32.96 -20.11 39.14
CA LEU A 14 31.69 -20.09 39.87
C LEU A 14 31.40 -21.45 40.52
N SER A 15 30.84 -21.43 41.73
CA SER A 15 30.43 -22.63 42.43
C SER A 15 29.32 -23.35 41.68
N HIS A 16 29.29 -24.69 41.74
CA HIS A 16 28.24 -25.51 41.12
C HIS A 16 26.83 -25.06 41.51
N LYS A 17 26.64 -24.55 42.74
CA LYS A 17 25.36 -24.00 43.21
C LYS A 17 24.97 -22.70 42.49
N GLU A 18 25.93 -21.81 42.26
CA GLU A 18 25.71 -20.52 41.60
C GLU A 18 25.46 -20.73 40.10
N VAL A 19 26.18 -21.66 39.47
CA VAL A 19 25.93 -22.07 38.09
C VAL A 19 24.51 -22.61 37.93
N GLU A 20 24.07 -23.46 38.85
CA GLU A 20 22.72 -24.04 38.83
C GLU A 20 21.63 -22.99 39.10
N GLN A 21 21.87 -22.04 40.00
CA GLN A 21 20.95 -20.92 40.23
C GLN A 21 20.81 -20.03 38.99
N ARG A 22 21.93 -19.63 38.37
CA ARG A 22 21.91 -18.83 37.14
C ARG A 22 21.17 -19.55 36.01
N ARG A 23 21.31 -20.88 35.89
CA ARG A 23 20.55 -21.69 34.93
C ARG A 23 19.03 -21.60 35.17
N ARG A 24 18.60 -21.66 36.44
CA ARG A 24 17.17 -21.57 36.80
C ARG A 24 16.59 -20.20 36.55
N GLU A 25 17.32 -19.15 36.88
CA GLU A 25 16.92 -17.76 36.62
C GLU A 25 16.79 -17.50 35.12
N LYS A 26 17.78 -17.96 34.33
CA LYS A 26 17.73 -17.85 32.87
C LYS A 26 16.59 -18.65 32.25
N ALA A 27 16.32 -19.86 32.76
CA ALA A 27 15.17 -20.64 32.32
C ALA A 27 13.85 -19.91 32.59
N LYS A 28 13.71 -19.26 33.75
CA LYS A 28 12.51 -18.45 34.07
C LYS A 28 12.33 -17.30 33.08
N GLN A 29 13.42 -16.58 32.75
CA GLN A 29 13.39 -15.49 31.77
C GLN A 29 12.88 -15.97 30.40
N TYR A 30 13.35 -17.12 29.91
CA TYR A 30 12.84 -17.69 28.66
C TYR A 30 11.35 -18.02 28.69
N PHE A 31 10.83 -18.53 29.82
CA PHE A 31 9.39 -18.77 29.96
C PHE A 31 8.58 -17.47 29.91
N ASP A 32 9.08 -16.40 30.53
CA ASP A 32 8.44 -15.09 30.52
C ASP A 32 8.46 -14.46 29.11
N GLU A 33 9.56 -14.60 28.37
CA GLU A 33 9.67 -14.18 26.96
C GLU A 33 8.71 -14.97 26.05
N LEU A 34 8.72 -16.30 26.13
CA LEU A 34 7.81 -17.14 25.34
C LEU A 34 6.35 -16.79 25.62
N ARG A 35 6.01 -16.53 26.88
CA ARG A 35 4.67 -16.11 27.29
C ARG A 35 4.25 -14.79 26.65
N ALA A 36 5.15 -13.81 26.57
CA ALA A 36 4.86 -12.53 25.94
C ALA A 36 4.63 -12.64 24.43
N LEU A 37 5.22 -13.64 23.77
CA LEU A 37 5.06 -13.89 22.33
C LEU A 37 3.77 -14.65 21.96
N LEU A 38 3.11 -15.28 22.93
CA LEU A 38 1.88 -16.05 22.70
C LEU A 38 0.62 -15.16 22.66
N PRO A 39 -0.36 -15.45 21.77
CA PRO A 39 -1.64 -14.75 21.74
C PRO A 39 -2.36 -14.89 23.09
N CYS A 40 -2.82 -13.78 23.66
CA CYS A 40 -3.43 -13.71 25.01
C CYS A 40 -2.52 -14.18 26.17
N GLY A 41 -1.20 -14.29 25.96
CA GLY A 41 -0.24 -14.74 26.98
C GLY A 41 -0.03 -13.77 28.14
N ALA A 42 -0.19 -12.47 27.89
CA ALA A 42 -0.01 -11.39 28.86
C ALA A 42 -1.08 -11.41 29.98
N ASP A 43 -2.31 -11.80 29.66
CA ASP A 43 -3.46 -11.69 30.58
C ASP A 43 -3.85 -13.01 31.27
N SER A 44 -3.36 -14.15 30.76
CA SER A 44 -3.66 -15.47 31.32
C SER A 44 -2.70 -15.83 32.47
N LYS A 45 -2.85 -16.98 33.14
CA LYS A 45 -1.85 -17.58 34.05
C LYS A 45 -1.42 -18.95 33.54
N PHE A 46 -0.93 -19.04 32.30
CA PHE A 46 -0.41 -20.29 31.75
C PHE A 46 0.72 -20.86 32.60
N ASP A 47 0.65 -22.14 32.97
CA ASP A 47 1.76 -22.87 33.55
C ASP A 47 2.86 -23.15 32.52
N LYS A 48 4.03 -23.61 32.97
CA LYS A 48 5.19 -23.84 32.10
C LYS A 48 4.93 -24.86 31.00
N ASN A 49 4.19 -25.93 31.25
CA ASN A 49 3.88 -26.93 30.23
C ASN A 49 2.93 -26.36 29.19
N THR A 50 1.93 -25.59 29.61
CA THR A 50 1.01 -24.91 28.71
C THR A 50 1.74 -23.88 27.83
N ILE A 51 2.71 -23.15 28.36
CA ILE A 51 3.57 -22.25 27.57
C ILE A 51 4.31 -23.04 26.48
N LEU A 52 4.99 -24.13 26.85
CA LEU A 52 5.74 -24.93 25.87
C LEU A 52 4.84 -25.53 24.79
N GLN A 53 3.68 -26.08 25.17
CA GLN A 53 2.73 -26.67 24.23
C GLN A 53 2.21 -25.63 23.24
N ASN A 54 1.81 -24.45 23.72
CA ASN A 54 1.32 -23.37 22.88
C ASN A 54 2.43 -22.80 21.99
N THR A 55 3.66 -22.67 22.49
CA THR A 55 4.81 -22.25 21.69
C THR A 55 5.10 -23.26 20.58
N ILE A 56 5.09 -24.55 20.87
CA ILE A 56 5.28 -25.60 19.85
C ILE A 56 4.16 -25.56 18.81
N ALA A 57 2.91 -25.39 19.24
CA ALA A 57 1.77 -25.27 18.33
C ALA A 57 1.91 -24.05 17.41
N MET A 58 2.29 -22.90 17.96
CA MET A 58 2.51 -21.67 17.20
C MET A 58 3.68 -21.80 16.23
N ILE A 59 4.80 -22.40 16.63
CA ILE A 59 5.94 -22.63 15.72
C ILE A 59 5.53 -23.56 14.57
N LYS A 60 4.78 -24.64 14.85
CA LYS A 60 4.28 -25.54 13.81
C LYS A 60 3.32 -24.82 12.86
N GLN A 61 2.46 -23.95 13.38
CA GLN A 61 1.57 -23.14 12.58
C GLN A 61 2.36 -22.16 11.68
N LEU A 62 3.32 -21.43 12.24
CA LEU A 62 4.17 -20.51 11.47
C LEU A 62 5.00 -21.25 10.42
N GLN A 63 5.51 -22.44 10.72
CA GLN A 63 6.19 -23.29 9.75
C GLN A 63 5.25 -23.70 8.61
N ALA A 64 4.01 -24.09 8.92
CA ALA A 64 3.00 -24.42 7.90
C ALA A 64 2.62 -23.21 7.04
N GLU A 65 2.45 -22.03 7.64
CA GLU A 65 2.19 -20.77 6.92
C GLU A 65 3.37 -20.37 6.02
N LEU A 66 4.60 -20.55 6.50
CA LEU A 66 5.82 -20.23 5.76
C LEU A 66 6.05 -21.21 4.60
N GLU A 67 5.75 -22.51 4.79
CA GLU A 67 5.74 -23.49 3.70
C GLU A 67 4.62 -23.21 2.70
N HIS A 68 3.41 -22.86 3.13
CA HIS A 68 2.34 -22.43 2.23
C HIS A 68 2.73 -21.18 1.42
N HIS A 69 3.39 -20.21 2.05
CA HIS A 69 3.88 -19.00 1.38
C HIS A 69 5.07 -19.30 0.44
N LYS A 70 5.88 -20.31 0.73
CA LYS A 70 6.95 -20.80 -0.17
C LYS A 70 6.37 -21.56 -1.36
N GLU A 71 5.37 -22.41 -1.16
CA GLU A 71 4.64 -23.10 -2.22
C GLU A 71 3.94 -22.10 -3.15
N LEU A 72 3.37 -21.01 -2.60
CA LEU A 72 2.86 -19.86 -3.36
C LEU A 72 3.94 -19.14 -4.20
N LYS A 73 5.21 -19.14 -3.76
CA LYS A 73 6.33 -18.52 -4.49
C LYS A 73 7.00 -19.47 -5.48
N LEU A 74 7.13 -20.77 -5.18
CA LEU A 74 7.75 -21.78 -6.04
C LEU A 74 6.79 -22.39 -7.09
N GLY A 75 5.47 -22.32 -6.87
CA GLY A 75 4.44 -22.83 -7.79
C GLY A 75 4.22 -22.01 -9.08
N THR A 76 4.95 -20.90 -9.26
CA THR A 76 4.91 -20.00 -10.43
C THR A 76 5.61 -20.55 -11.68
N LYS A 77 5.68 -21.88 -11.84
CA LYS A 77 6.07 -22.50 -13.12
C LYS A 77 4.94 -23.23 -13.86
N GLY A 78 3.68 -23.17 -13.39
CA GLY A 78 2.62 -23.90 -14.12
C GLY A 78 1.17 -23.50 -13.90
N ARG A 79 0.83 -22.52 -13.04
CA ARG A 79 -0.56 -22.06 -12.87
C ARG A 79 -0.64 -20.54 -12.98
N PRO A 80 -1.48 -19.97 -13.86
CA PRO A 80 -1.62 -18.52 -13.93
C PRO A 80 -2.17 -17.98 -12.60
N PRO A 81 -1.68 -16.84 -12.11
CA PRO A 81 -2.21 -16.20 -10.92
C PRO A 81 -3.71 -15.93 -11.11
N THR A 82 -4.52 -16.31 -10.12
CA THR A 82 -5.98 -16.19 -10.17
C THR A 82 -6.47 -14.76 -9.96
N GLN A 83 -5.61 -13.87 -9.45
CA GLN A 83 -5.88 -12.44 -9.35
C GLN A 83 -4.64 -11.60 -9.70
N PRO A 84 -4.82 -10.43 -10.33
CA PRO A 84 -3.72 -9.51 -10.61
C PRO A 84 -3.09 -9.00 -9.31
N SER A 85 -1.76 -8.91 -9.28
CA SER A 85 -1.03 -8.24 -8.20
C SER A 85 -1.15 -6.71 -8.31
N SER A 86 -0.75 -5.97 -7.27
CA SER A 86 -0.68 -4.50 -7.34
C SER A 86 0.22 -3.99 -8.48
N HIS A 87 1.27 -4.73 -8.82
CA HIS A 87 2.12 -4.41 -9.97
C HIS A 87 1.35 -4.61 -11.28
N ASP A 88 0.61 -5.72 -11.41
CA ASP A 88 -0.20 -5.99 -12.61
C ASP A 88 -1.30 -4.95 -12.80
N PHE A 89 -1.93 -4.47 -11.72
CA PHE A 89 -2.90 -3.37 -11.80
C PHE A 89 -2.27 -2.06 -12.24
N LYS A 90 -1.11 -1.69 -11.69
CA LYS A 90 -0.40 -0.47 -12.08
C LYS A 90 0.03 -0.53 -13.54
N GLN A 91 0.58 -1.66 -13.96
CA GLN A 91 0.96 -1.88 -15.35
C GLN A 91 -0.27 -1.84 -16.26
N SER A 92 -1.37 -2.50 -15.88
CA SER A 92 -2.64 -2.47 -16.63
C SER A 92 -3.17 -1.05 -16.79
N PHE A 93 -3.17 -0.27 -15.71
CA PHE A 93 -3.55 1.14 -15.74
C PHE A 93 -2.69 1.95 -16.71
N ASP A 94 -1.35 1.81 -16.62
CA ASP A 94 -0.41 2.55 -17.45
C ASP A 94 -0.46 2.16 -18.95
N ILE A 95 -0.67 0.88 -19.29
CA ILE A 95 -0.75 0.41 -20.69
C ILE A 95 -2.14 0.56 -21.32
N THR A 96 -3.17 0.84 -20.52
CA THR A 96 -4.54 1.01 -21.03
C THR A 96 -4.60 2.19 -21.99
N ARG A 97 -5.17 1.96 -23.18
CA ARG A 97 -5.29 2.98 -24.24
C ARG A 97 -6.32 4.05 -23.93
N GLN A 98 -7.29 3.74 -23.07
CA GLN A 98 -8.25 4.73 -22.62
C GLN A 98 -7.52 5.78 -21.76
N PRO A 99 -7.72 7.08 -21.99
CA PRO A 99 -7.25 8.14 -21.10
C PRO A 99 -7.90 8.02 -19.71
N LEU A 100 -7.09 7.71 -18.69
CA LEU A 100 -7.53 7.56 -17.30
C LEU A 100 -6.73 8.46 -16.36
N CYS A 101 -7.39 9.05 -15.38
CA CYS A 101 -6.71 9.74 -14.28
C CYS A 101 -7.46 9.65 -12.96
N PHE A 102 -6.73 9.92 -11.88
CA PHE A 102 -7.27 10.15 -10.56
C PHE A 102 -6.98 11.59 -10.13
N CYS A 103 -7.97 12.22 -9.52
CA CYS A 103 -7.82 13.57 -8.98
C CYS A 103 -8.49 13.73 -7.61
N GLY A 104 -8.14 14.79 -6.91
CA GLY A 104 -8.85 15.22 -5.71
C GLY A 104 -10.21 15.83 -6.04
N LEU A 105 -10.97 16.19 -4.99
CA LEU A 105 -12.23 16.93 -5.15
C LEU A 105 -12.03 18.36 -5.66
N ASP A 106 -10.80 18.88 -5.56
CA ASP A 106 -10.34 20.13 -6.14
C ASP A 106 -10.02 20.03 -7.65
N GLY A 107 -10.16 18.83 -8.23
CA GLY A 107 -9.85 18.58 -9.64
C GLY A 107 -8.35 18.47 -9.93
N CYS A 108 -7.48 18.51 -8.91
CA CYS A 108 -6.04 18.38 -9.07
C CYS A 108 -5.68 16.91 -9.30
N ILE A 109 -5.09 16.62 -10.47
CA ILE A 109 -4.66 15.27 -10.85
C ILE A 109 -3.48 14.85 -9.97
N TRP A 110 -3.52 13.66 -9.40
CA TRP A 110 -2.38 13.11 -8.66
C TRP A 110 -1.83 11.83 -9.28
N GLU A 111 -2.57 11.16 -10.15
CA GLU A 111 -2.10 10.03 -10.95
C GLU A 111 -2.81 10.01 -12.30
N SER A 112 -2.10 9.66 -13.36
CA SER A 112 -2.67 9.49 -14.70
C SER A 112 -1.89 8.45 -15.48
N ASN A 113 -2.57 7.81 -16.43
CA ASN A 113 -1.91 6.86 -17.31
C ASN A 113 -1.27 7.56 -18.51
N ALA A 114 -0.49 6.79 -19.29
CA ALA A 114 0.20 7.30 -20.47
C ALA A 114 -0.78 7.86 -21.51
N ALA A 115 -1.96 7.26 -21.67
CA ALA A 115 -2.97 7.73 -22.61
C ALA A 115 -3.51 9.13 -22.25
N PHE A 116 -3.76 9.40 -20.97
CA PHE A 116 -4.23 10.71 -20.50
C PHE A 116 -3.17 11.80 -20.63
N CYS A 117 -1.91 11.46 -20.34
CA CYS A 117 -0.76 12.33 -20.61
C CYS A 117 -0.70 12.71 -22.10
N ASN A 118 -0.79 11.72 -23.00
CA ASN A 118 -0.75 11.94 -24.45
C ASN A 118 -1.95 12.76 -24.96
N LEU A 119 -3.14 12.52 -24.38
CA LEU A 119 -4.35 13.26 -24.71
C LEU A 119 -4.15 14.76 -24.51
N LEU A 120 -3.65 15.18 -23.35
CA LEU A 120 -3.47 16.59 -23.02
C LEU A 120 -2.11 17.18 -23.44
N GLY A 121 -1.16 16.32 -23.84
CA GLY A 121 0.20 16.74 -24.25
C GLY A 121 1.13 17.07 -23.08
N TYR A 122 0.82 16.61 -21.87
CA TYR A 122 1.67 16.78 -20.68
C TYR A 122 2.45 15.51 -20.39
N SER A 123 3.64 15.66 -19.79
CA SER A 123 4.35 14.52 -19.21
C SER A 123 3.73 14.10 -17.87
N LYS A 124 4.06 12.89 -17.40
CA LYS A 124 3.58 12.36 -16.11
C LYS A 124 3.95 13.23 -14.90
N GLN A 125 5.07 13.95 -14.99
CA GLN A 125 5.50 14.88 -13.95
C GLN A 125 4.74 16.21 -13.99
N GLU A 126 4.47 16.74 -15.19
CA GLU A 126 3.79 18.03 -15.37
C GLU A 126 2.28 17.95 -15.14
N ILE A 127 1.68 16.80 -15.44
CA ILE A 127 0.24 16.59 -15.25
C ILE A 127 -0.13 16.41 -13.78
N HIS A 128 0.83 16.02 -12.94
CA HIS A 128 0.64 15.93 -11.51
C HIS A 128 0.45 17.34 -10.92
N GLY A 129 -0.66 17.56 -10.23
CA GLY A 129 -1.09 18.86 -9.71
C GLY A 129 -1.88 19.71 -10.71
N LEU A 130 -2.01 19.30 -11.97
CA LEU A 130 -2.81 20.03 -12.96
C LEU A 130 -4.30 19.97 -12.57
N SER A 131 -4.97 21.12 -12.54
CA SER A 131 -6.39 21.19 -12.20
C SER A 131 -7.25 21.12 -13.46
N LEU A 132 -8.06 20.06 -13.57
CA LEU A 132 -9.00 19.91 -14.69
C LEU A 132 -10.02 21.05 -14.76
N LEU A 133 -10.41 21.60 -13.60
CA LEU A 133 -11.36 22.71 -13.51
C LEU A 133 -10.77 24.00 -14.09
N ASN A 134 -9.49 24.28 -13.80
CA ASN A 134 -8.80 25.47 -14.32
C ASN A 134 -8.37 25.30 -15.79
N ASN A 135 -8.18 24.05 -16.23
CA ASN A 135 -7.82 23.72 -17.60
C ASN A 135 -9.05 23.42 -18.49
N THR A 136 -10.26 23.71 -18.04
CA THR A 136 -11.46 23.67 -18.87
C THR A 136 -11.63 24.99 -19.63
N ALA A 137 -12.07 24.94 -20.89
CA ALA A 137 -12.30 26.11 -21.70
C ALA A 137 -13.32 27.06 -21.04
N PRO A 138 -13.17 28.39 -21.17
CA PRO A 138 -14.07 29.35 -20.52
C PRO A 138 -15.55 29.20 -20.90
N CYS A 139 -15.85 28.69 -22.10
CA CYS A 139 -17.24 28.44 -22.51
C CYS A 139 -17.90 27.30 -21.73
N ASP A 140 -17.11 26.39 -21.17
CA ASP A 140 -17.58 25.16 -20.51
C ASP A 140 -17.35 25.20 -18.99
N SER A 141 -16.77 26.28 -18.44
CA SER A 141 -16.35 26.36 -17.03
C SER A 141 -17.54 26.21 -16.07
N ASP A 142 -18.65 26.90 -16.34
CA ASP A 142 -19.84 26.90 -15.49
C ASP A 142 -20.54 25.55 -15.53
N ALA A 143 -20.70 24.99 -16.74
CA ALA A 143 -21.31 23.67 -16.94
C ALA A 143 -20.48 22.57 -16.26
N SER A 144 -19.16 22.60 -16.43
CA SER A 144 -18.24 21.64 -15.81
C SER A 144 -18.22 21.77 -14.29
N SER A 145 -18.25 23.00 -13.76
CA SER A 145 -18.31 23.26 -12.31
C SER A 145 -19.62 22.74 -11.69
N GLN A 146 -20.76 22.97 -12.35
CA GLN A 146 -22.04 22.41 -11.91
C GLN A 146 -22.03 20.89 -11.93
N HIS A 147 -21.43 20.29 -12.95
CA HIS A 147 -21.29 18.84 -13.05
C HIS A 147 -20.44 18.28 -11.91
N TRP A 148 -19.33 18.95 -11.60
CA TRP A 148 -18.43 18.62 -10.49
C TRP A 148 -19.13 18.72 -9.13
N GLN A 149 -19.89 19.80 -8.91
CA GLN A 149 -20.66 19.99 -7.67
C GLN A 149 -21.73 18.90 -7.49
N ARG A 150 -22.40 18.48 -8.57
CA ARG A 150 -23.36 17.38 -8.51
C ARG A 150 -22.68 16.09 -8.08
N LEU A 151 -21.56 15.72 -8.71
CA LEU A 151 -20.78 14.53 -8.32
C LEU A 151 -20.44 14.53 -6.82
N ILE A 152 -19.94 15.66 -6.30
CA ILE A 152 -19.54 15.78 -4.89
C ILE A 152 -20.75 15.68 -3.95
N SER A 153 -21.88 16.31 -4.30
CA SER A 153 -23.05 16.42 -3.42
C SER A 153 -23.95 15.18 -3.42
N SER A 154 -24.13 14.53 -4.57
CA SER A 154 -25.00 13.35 -4.70
C SER A 154 -24.24 12.03 -4.64
N GLY A 155 -22.90 12.05 -4.78
CA GLY A 155 -22.09 10.85 -4.97
C GLY A 155 -22.36 10.12 -6.30
N MET A 156 -23.17 10.72 -7.18
CA MET A 156 -23.65 10.12 -8.42
C MET A 156 -23.57 11.14 -9.56
N CYS A 157 -22.64 10.90 -10.47
CA CYS A 157 -22.65 11.48 -11.81
C CYS A 157 -23.36 10.47 -12.73
N ASN A 158 -24.64 10.70 -13.02
CA ASN A 158 -25.45 9.73 -13.78
C ASN A 158 -25.20 9.78 -15.30
N SER A 159 -24.25 10.59 -15.77
CA SER A 159 -23.98 10.72 -17.21
C SER A 159 -22.64 11.38 -17.46
N ALA A 160 -21.85 10.77 -18.35
CA ALA A 160 -20.71 11.45 -18.96
C ALA A 160 -21.15 12.76 -19.62
N PHE A 161 -20.24 13.73 -19.70
CA PHE A 161 -20.50 15.03 -20.32
C PHE A 161 -19.36 15.46 -21.24
N TYR A 162 -19.71 16.27 -22.25
CA TYR A 162 -18.74 16.85 -23.15
C TYR A 162 -18.22 18.17 -22.59
N CYS A 163 -16.91 18.36 -22.62
CA CYS A 163 -16.27 19.65 -22.38
C CYS A 163 -15.01 19.80 -23.24
N HIS A 164 -14.53 21.02 -23.36
CA HIS A 164 -13.25 21.33 -24.00
C HIS A 164 -12.17 21.51 -22.93
N LEU A 165 -11.15 20.68 -22.96
CA LEU A 165 -9.95 20.84 -22.15
C LEU A 165 -8.89 21.62 -22.92
N ILE A 166 -8.14 22.47 -22.22
CA ILE A 166 -7.00 23.22 -22.75
C ILE A 166 -5.75 22.36 -22.57
N ARG A 167 -5.20 21.92 -23.70
CA ARG A 167 -3.94 21.15 -23.78
C ARG A 167 -2.73 22.02 -23.47
N LYS A 168 -1.56 21.40 -23.33
CA LYS A 168 -0.29 22.10 -23.08
C LYS A 168 0.08 23.10 -24.18
N ASP A 169 -0.29 22.81 -25.42
CA ASP A 169 -0.08 23.68 -26.59
C ASP A 169 -1.14 24.79 -26.71
N ASN A 170 -1.96 25.00 -25.67
CA ASN A 170 -3.12 25.90 -25.63
C ASN A 170 -4.23 25.60 -26.65
N GLN A 171 -4.20 24.43 -27.30
CA GLN A 171 -5.33 24.00 -28.13
C GLN A 171 -6.46 23.47 -27.27
N GLN A 172 -7.69 23.73 -27.72
CA GLN A 172 -8.88 23.15 -27.12
C GLN A 172 -9.13 21.76 -27.69
N LEU A 173 -9.38 20.81 -26.80
CA LEU A 173 -9.69 19.44 -27.13
C LEU A 173 -11.05 19.08 -26.56
N MET A 174 -12.00 18.77 -27.43
CA MET A 174 -13.29 18.24 -27.01
C MET A 174 -13.09 16.82 -26.46
N VAL A 175 -13.58 16.58 -25.25
CA VAL A 175 -13.52 15.30 -24.57
C VAL A 175 -14.88 14.97 -23.98
N ASN A 176 -15.24 13.69 -23.98
CA ASN A 176 -16.32 13.16 -23.18
C ASN A 176 -15.74 12.65 -21.86
N MET A 177 -16.17 13.22 -20.74
CA MET A 177 -15.67 12.92 -19.40
C MET A 177 -16.70 12.13 -18.62
N ASP A 178 -16.31 10.95 -18.14
CA ASP A 178 -17.07 10.13 -17.19
C ASP A 178 -16.34 10.13 -15.84
N LEU A 179 -17.04 10.52 -14.77
CA LEU A 179 -16.47 10.79 -13.46
C LEU A 179 -17.13 9.89 -12.42
N ASN A 180 -16.29 9.21 -11.64
CA ASN A 180 -16.75 8.32 -10.58
C ASN A 180 -16.13 8.74 -9.24
N LEU A 181 -16.97 8.91 -8.22
CA LEU A 181 -16.53 9.23 -6.87
C LEU A 181 -16.18 7.95 -6.12
N LEU A 182 -14.93 7.83 -5.69
CA LEU A 182 -14.40 6.69 -4.96
C LEU A 182 -14.02 7.11 -3.53
N HIS A 183 -14.03 6.14 -2.61
CA HIS A 183 -13.65 6.37 -1.21
C HIS A 183 -12.55 5.40 -0.80
N LYS A 184 -11.49 5.90 -0.19
CA LYS A 184 -10.44 5.08 0.43
C LYS A 184 -10.23 5.54 1.85
N ARG A 185 -10.58 4.68 2.82
CA ARG A 185 -10.50 4.99 4.27
C ARG A 185 -11.19 6.33 4.63
N ASN A 186 -12.40 6.55 4.13
CA ASN A 186 -13.16 7.81 4.24
C ASN A 186 -12.55 9.04 3.56
N HIS A 187 -11.50 8.91 2.75
CA HIS A 187 -11.02 9.99 1.89
C HIS A 187 -11.65 9.87 0.49
N PRO A 188 -12.51 10.81 0.09
CA PRO A 188 -13.10 10.83 -1.25
C PRO A 188 -12.09 11.32 -2.29
N TYR A 189 -12.12 10.70 -3.48
CA TYR A 189 -11.34 11.10 -4.65
C TYR A 189 -12.08 10.67 -5.92
N CYS A 190 -11.74 11.28 -7.05
CA CYS A 190 -12.40 11.00 -8.31
C CYS A 190 -11.53 10.10 -9.19
N PHE A 191 -12.17 9.17 -9.89
CA PHE A 191 -11.62 8.44 -11.03
C PHE A 191 -12.30 8.94 -12.30
N LEU A 192 -11.50 9.32 -13.29
CA LEU A 192 -11.99 9.89 -14.54
C LEU A 192 -11.57 9.05 -15.73
N VAL A 193 -12.53 8.87 -16.62
CA VAL A 193 -12.35 8.29 -17.95
C VAL A 193 -12.64 9.40 -18.96
N ALA A 194 -11.65 9.75 -19.78
CA ALA A 194 -11.83 10.72 -20.85
C ALA A 194 -11.79 10.00 -22.19
N THR A 195 -12.70 10.35 -23.10
CA THR A 195 -12.71 9.86 -24.48
C THR A 195 -12.62 11.04 -25.43
N ASN A 196 -11.71 10.97 -26.39
CA ASN A 196 -11.69 11.92 -27.49
C ASN A 196 -12.62 11.40 -28.60
N PRO A 197 -13.76 12.04 -28.90
CA PRO A 197 -14.69 11.58 -29.92
C PRO A 197 -14.14 11.71 -31.35
N THR A 198 -12.99 12.37 -31.54
CA THR A 198 -12.35 12.56 -32.85
C THR A 198 -11.27 11.51 -33.17
N GLN A 199 -11.03 10.55 -32.27
CA GLN A 199 -10.08 9.43 -32.46
C GLN A 199 -10.77 8.08 -32.54
#